data_AF-A0A7Y3GX86-F1
#
_entry.id   AF-A0A7Y3GX86-F1
#
_cell.length_a   1.000
_cell.length_b   1.000
_cell.length_c   1.000
_cell.angle_alpha   90.00
_cell.angle_beta   90.00
_cell.angle_gamma   90.00
#
_symmetry.space_group_name_H-M   'P 1'
#
loop_
_entity.id
_entity.type
_entity.pdbx_description
1 polymer ?
#
loop_
_entity_poly.entity_id
_entity_poly.type
_entity_poly.pdbx_seq_one_letter_code
_entity_poly.pdbx_strand_id
1 'polypeptide(L)'
;MRGIFLSANRNKRSLCVDLKKPEGLRVVERLAERADVFVQNFRPGAIERMGLGEERVRALSPRVVYVSISGFGESGPFAHQRVYDPVIQALSGLADIQADPETRRPRMMRTIIPDKTTALTAAQVPAAPVLRREELLTHPQIVANELLEVHRDERAGDVRQPRPAARFEATPASVRRLAPRLGEDDEEVLAEIGYGDSEIVALRAAGVIRDRGPN
;
A
#
# COMPACT_ATOMS: atom_id res chain seq x y z
N MET A 1 -15.12 7.34 -3.58
CA MET A 1 -13.75 6.81 -3.31
C MET A 1 -13.88 5.44 -2.62
N ARG A 2 -13.07 4.42 -2.98
CA ARG A 2 -13.23 3.06 -2.42
C ARG A 2 -12.52 2.90 -1.06
N GLY A 3 -13.09 2.10 -0.15
CA GLY A 3 -12.57 1.92 1.22
C GLY A 3 -11.11 1.46 1.31
N ILE A 4 -10.67 0.59 0.40
CA ILE A 4 -9.27 0.13 0.35
C ILE A 4 -8.29 1.27 0.10
N PHE A 5 -8.66 2.24 -0.75
CA PHE A 5 -7.81 3.40 -1.04
C PHE A 5 -7.66 4.29 0.20
N LEU A 6 -8.77 4.54 0.90
CA LEU A 6 -8.78 5.33 2.14
C LEU A 6 -7.91 4.70 3.23
N SER A 7 -7.93 3.37 3.37
CA SER A 7 -7.15 2.67 4.39
C SER A 7 -5.67 2.52 4.02
N ALA A 8 -5.35 2.30 2.74
CA ALA A 8 -3.98 2.03 2.30
C ALA A 8 -3.15 3.30 2.00
N ASN A 9 -3.78 4.48 1.92
CA ASN A 9 -3.12 5.72 1.51
C ASN A 9 -3.26 6.89 2.49
N ARG A 10 -3.78 6.67 3.71
CA ARG A 10 -3.69 7.65 4.79
C ARG A 10 -2.24 7.97 5.14
N ASN A 11 -2.00 9.14 5.73
CA ASN A 11 -0.67 9.70 6.03
C ASN A 11 0.24 9.92 4.82
N LYS A 12 -0.31 9.92 3.59
CA LYS A 12 0.45 10.20 2.36
C LYS A 12 0.02 11.54 1.75
N ARG A 13 0.92 12.08 0.93
CA ARG A 13 0.66 13.18 -0.01
C ARG A 13 0.55 12.64 -1.42
N SER A 14 -0.26 13.26 -2.26
CA SER A 14 -0.43 12.89 -3.67
C SER A 14 0.05 14.01 -4.58
N LEU A 15 1.06 13.67 -5.39
CA LEU A 15 1.50 14.45 -6.53
C LEU A 15 1.13 13.68 -7.82
N CYS A 16 0.53 14.35 -8.80
CA CYS A 16 0.18 13.78 -10.10
C CYS A 16 1.07 14.35 -11.19
N VAL A 17 1.90 13.50 -11.81
CA VAL A 17 2.87 13.90 -12.84
C VAL A 17 2.79 12.98 -14.05
N ASP A 18 2.84 13.54 -15.25
CA ASP A 18 3.00 12.80 -16.50
C ASP A 18 4.48 12.53 -16.79
N LEU A 19 4.92 11.31 -16.48
CA LEU A 19 6.29 10.84 -16.70
C LEU A 19 6.67 10.66 -18.17
N LYS A 20 5.72 10.76 -19.11
CA LYS A 20 6.03 10.73 -20.55
C LYS A 20 6.64 12.04 -21.03
N LYS A 21 6.49 13.12 -20.24
CA LYS A 21 7.04 14.44 -20.54
C LYS A 21 8.39 14.61 -19.84
N PRO A 22 9.42 15.13 -20.53
CA PRO A 22 10.73 15.37 -19.92
C PRO A 22 10.66 16.22 -18.65
N GLU A 23 9.76 17.21 -18.61
CA GLU A 23 9.52 18.06 -17.45
C GLU A 23 8.95 17.27 -16.28
N GLY A 24 8.07 16.31 -16.55
CA GLY A 24 7.50 15.44 -15.53
C GLY A 24 8.52 14.48 -14.94
N LEU A 25 9.41 13.94 -15.77
CA LEU A 25 10.56 13.16 -15.30
C LEU A 25 11.44 14.00 -14.37
N ARG A 26 11.78 15.23 -14.75
CA ARG A 26 12.60 16.15 -13.92
C ARG A 26 11.98 16.44 -12.56
N VAL A 27 10.66 16.57 -12.48
CA VAL A 27 9.95 16.75 -11.20
C VAL A 27 10.22 15.58 -10.26
N VAL A 28 10.16 14.34 -10.76
CA VAL A 28 10.41 13.15 -9.95
C VAL A 28 11.89 12.96 -9.64
N GLU A 29 12.79 13.33 -10.56
CA GLU A 29 14.23 13.35 -10.30
C GLU A 29 14.59 14.29 -9.14
N ARG A 30 14.03 15.51 -9.10
CA ARG A 30 14.21 16.44 -7.97
C ARG A 30 13.68 15.91 -6.65
N LEU A 31 12.58 15.16 -6.67
CA LEU A 31 12.08 14.47 -5.47
C LEU A 31 13.06 13.37 -5.04
N ALA A 32 13.56 12.59 -5.99
CA ALA A 32 14.48 11.49 -5.73
C ALA A 32 15.83 11.96 -5.17
N GLU A 33 16.33 13.13 -5.59
CA GLU A 33 17.55 13.76 -5.04
C GLU A 33 17.47 13.97 -3.52
N ARG A 34 16.27 14.22 -3.00
CA ARG A 34 16.01 14.51 -1.58
C ARG A 34 15.40 13.35 -0.80
N ALA A 35 15.04 12.27 -1.48
CA ALA A 35 14.37 11.15 -0.86
C ALA A 35 15.38 10.24 -0.12
N ASP A 36 15.02 9.86 1.11
CA ASP A 36 15.73 8.79 1.82
C ASP A 36 15.40 7.41 1.25
N VAL A 37 14.16 7.23 0.78
CA VAL A 37 13.64 5.96 0.26
C VAL A 37 12.85 6.20 -1.02
N PHE A 38 13.15 5.43 -2.08
CA PHE A 38 12.39 5.41 -3.32
C PHE A 38 11.76 4.03 -3.50
N VAL A 39 10.43 3.96 -3.56
CA VAL A 39 9.69 2.69 -3.63
C VAL A 39 8.88 2.62 -4.92
N GLN A 40 8.99 1.51 -5.62
CA GLN A 40 8.23 1.23 -6.83
C GLN A 40 7.81 -0.23 -6.92
N ASN A 41 6.69 -0.50 -7.60
CA ASN A 41 6.16 -1.85 -7.80
C ASN A 41 5.74 -2.14 -9.25
N PHE A 42 6.36 -1.46 -10.22
CA PHE A 42 6.22 -1.78 -11.63
C PHE A 42 6.91 -3.11 -11.95
N ARG A 43 6.59 -3.65 -13.13
CA ARG A 43 7.25 -4.86 -13.63
C ARG A 43 8.71 -4.57 -13.95
N PRO A 44 9.59 -5.59 -13.85
CA PRO A 44 10.98 -5.49 -14.29
C PRO A 44 11.11 -4.82 -15.66
N GLY A 45 12.00 -3.83 -15.76
CA GLY A 45 12.27 -3.07 -16.98
C GLY A 45 11.31 -1.89 -17.24
N ALA A 46 10.16 -1.80 -16.55
CA ALA A 46 9.19 -0.76 -16.84
C ALA A 46 9.63 0.63 -16.36
N ILE A 47 10.21 0.70 -15.15
CA ILE A 47 10.64 1.97 -14.58
C ILE A 47 11.97 2.44 -15.20
N GLU A 48 12.81 1.52 -15.66
CA GLU A 48 14.01 1.79 -16.45
C GLU A 48 13.64 2.49 -17.77
N ARG A 49 12.61 2.00 -18.47
CA ARG A 49 12.08 2.66 -19.68
C ARG A 49 11.46 4.04 -19.40
N MET A 50 11.02 4.29 -18.17
CA MET A 50 10.54 5.60 -17.73
C MET A 50 11.68 6.55 -17.32
N GLY A 51 12.94 6.08 -17.29
CA GLY A 51 14.09 6.87 -16.88
C GLY A 51 14.29 6.99 -15.36
N LEU A 52 13.65 6.13 -14.56
CA LEU A 52 13.72 6.16 -13.09
C LEU A 52 14.22 4.82 -12.50
N GLY A 53 15.01 4.07 -13.28
CA GLY A 53 15.65 2.84 -12.81
C GLY A 53 16.64 3.08 -11.67
N GLU A 54 17.01 2.01 -10.96
CA GLU A 54 17.85 2.10 -9.75
C GLU A 54 19.17 2.84 -10.00
N GLU A 55 19.88 2.52 -11.09
CA GLU A 55 21.14 3.18 -11.44
C GLU A 55 20.97 4.71 -11.55
N ARG A 56 19.91 5.16 -12.22
CA ARG A 56 19.61 6.58 -12.39
C ARG A 56 19.27 7.25 -11.05
N VAL A 57 18.43 6.62 -10.24
CA VAL A 57 18.04 7.17 -8.94
C VAL A 57 19.23 7.23 -7.98
N ARG A 58 20.11 6.22 -7.97
CA ARG A 58 21.35 6.22 -7.18
C ARG A 58 22.38 7.24 -7.67
N ALA A 59 22.44 7.52 -8.97
CA ALA A 59 23.28 8.58 -9.50
C ALA A 59 22.83 9.97 -9.03
N LEU A 60 21.52 10.17 -8.83
CA LEU A 60 20.95 11.42 -8.28
C LEU A 60 21.12 11.51 -6.75
N SER A 61 20.89 10.40 -6.04
CA SER A 61 21.03 10.31 -4.58
C SER A 61 21.76 9.03 -4.18
N PRO A 62 23.09 9.06 -3.96
CA PRO A 62 23.86 7.87 -3.58
C PRO A 62 23.45 7.24 -2.24
N ARG A 63 22.74 7.99 -1.38
CA ARG A 63 22.29 7.54 -0.06
C ARG A 63 20.91 6.89 -0.07
N VAL A 64 20.20 6.94 -1.19
CA VAL A 64 18.82 6.45 -1.30
C VAL A 64 18.74 4.94 -1.04
N VAL A 65 17.71 4.54 -0.29
CA VAL A 65 17.26 3.15 -0.24
C VAL A 65 16.27 2.94 -1.39
N TYR A 66 16.71 2.27 -2.45
CA TYR A 66 15.86 1.94 -3.59
C TYR A 66 15.18 0.59 -3.37
N VAL A 67 13.85 0.54 -3.46
CA VAL A 67 13.03 -0.65 -3.23
C VAL A 67 12.21 -0.96 -4.48
N SER A 68 12.52 -2.09 -5.13
CA SER A 68 11.75 -2.69 -6.22
C SER A 68 10.89 -3.84 -5.68
N ILE A 69 9.58 -3.78 -5.90
CA ILE A 69 8.65 -4.85 -5.50
C ILE A 69 8.02 -5.46 -6.75
N SER A 70 8.46 -6.66 -7.13
CA SER A 70 7.89 -7.44 -8.23
C SER A 70 7.40 -8.80 -7.72
N GLY A 71 6.32 -9.34 -8.31
CA GLY A 71 5.72 -10.56 -7.77
C GLY A 71 6.51 -11.85 -8.04
N PHE A 72 7.30 -11.90 -9.11
CA PHE A 72 8.17 -13.06 -9.44
C PHE A 72 9.67 -12.75 -9.35
N GLY A 73 10.05 -11.56 -8.88
CA GLY A 73 11.43 -11.10 -8.88
C GLY A 73 11.90 -10.57 -10.24
N GLU A 74 13.16 -10.14 -10.29
CA GLU A 74 13.80 -9.51 -11.46
C GLU A 74 14.33 -10.53 -12.49
N SER A 75 14.43 -11.81 -12.13
CA SER A 75 15.04 -12.86 -12.96
C SER A 75 14.24 -14.16 -12.97
N GLY A 76 14.55 -15.04 -13.91
CA GLY A 76 13.89 -16.34 -14.07
C GLY A 76 12.72 -16.34 -15.06
N PRO A 77 12.11 -17.52 -15.30
CA PRO A 77 11.15 -17.72 -16.39
C PRO A 77 9.84 -16.92 -16.24
N PHE A 78 9.53 -16.44 -15.03
CA PHE A 78 8.30 -15.72 -14.73
C PHE A 78 8.48 -14.21 -14.49
N ALA A 79 9.71 -13.68 -14.53
CA ALA A 79 10.01 -12.28 -14.17
C ALA A 79 9.16 -11.23 -14.91
N HIS A 80 8.78 -11.49 -16.17
CA HIS A 80 8.00 -10.56 -16.99
C HIS A 80 6.49 -10.88 -17.05
N GLN A 81 6.02 -11.88 -16.30
CA GLN A 81 4.61 -12.25 -16.30
C GLN A 81 3.74 -11.29 -15.48
N ARG A 82 2.44 -11.26 -15.79
CA ARG A 82 1.46 -10.54 -14.96
C ARG A 82 1.18 -11.36 -13.72
N VAL A 83 1.16 -10.70 -12.57
CA VAL A 83 0.92 -11.37 -11.31
C VAL A 83 0.08 -10.50 -10.40
N TYR A 84 -0.90 -11.14 -9.78
CA TYR A 84 -1.73 -10.60 -8.71
C TYR A 84 -1.83 -11.68 -7.63
N ASP A 85 -2.31 -11.30 -6.46
CA ASP A 85 -2.40 -12.17 -5.28
C ASP A 85 -2.95 -13.60 -5.56
N PRO A 86 -4.04 -13.82 -6.34
CA PRO A 86 -4.51 -15.18 -6.63
C PRO A 86 -3.51 -16.06 -7.38
N VAL A 87 -2.69 -15.48 -8.26
CA VAL A 87 -1.66 -16.22 -9.01
C VAL A 87 -0.53 -16.66 -8.07
N ILE A 88 -0.13 -15.78 -7.13
CA ILE A 88 0.84 -16.13 -6.09
C ILE A 88 0.28 -17.21 -5.18
N GLN A 89 -0.97 -17.09 -4.73
CA GLN A 89 -1.60 -18.10 -3.88
C GLN A 89 -1.68 -19.47 -4.57
N ALA A 90 -1.97 -19.50 -5.88
CA ALA A 90 -1.98 -20.73 -6.67
C ALA A 90 -0.59 -21.36 -6.78
N LEU A 91 0.43 -20.58 -7.12
CA LEU A 91 1.80 -21.08 -7.35
C LEU A 91 2.55 -21.43 -6.07
N SER A 92 2.26 -20.75 -4.96
CA SER A 92 2.87 -21.02 -3.65
C SER A 92 2.26 -22.21 -2.91
N GLY A 93 1.24 -22.87 -3.48
CA GLY A 93 0.51 -23.95 -2.83
C GLY A 93 -0.50 -23.49 -1.76
N LEU A 94 -0.61 -22.18 -1.49
CA LEU A 94 -1.58 -21.63 -0.54
C LEU A 94 -3.04 -21.94 -0.94
N ALA A 95 -3.33 -21.96 -2.25
CA ALA A 95 -4.65 -22.33 -2.75
C ALA A 95 -4.94 -23.83 -2.55
N ASP A 96 -3.94 -24.69 -2.67
CA ASP A 96 -4.07 -26.15 -2.52
C ASP A 96 -4.29 -26.56 -1.05
N ILE A 97 -3.61 -25.87 -0.12
CA ILE A 97 -3.77 -26.07 1.33
C ILE A 97 -5.24 -25.93 1.79
N GLN A 98 -6.06 -25.18 1.04
CA GLN A 98 -7.47 -24.91 1.36
C GLN A 98 -8.48 -25.68 0.48
N ALA A 99 -8.05 -26.44 -0.53
CA ALA A 99 -8.95 -27.03 -1.53
C ALA A 99 -9.45 -28.44 -1.14
N ASP A 100 -10.72 -28.74 -1.45
CA ASP A 100 -11.21 -30.12 -1.52
C ASP A 100 -10.76 -30.78 -2.84
N PRO A 101 -9.97 -31.87 -2.80
CA PRO A 101 -9.29 -32.44 -3.96
C PRO A 101 -10.22 -33.18 -4.93
N GLU A 102 -11.48 -33.47 -4.56
CA GLU A 102 -12.43 -34.11 -5.47
C GLU A 102 -13.44 -33.12 -6.06
N THR A 103 -13.93 -32.17 -5.26
CA THR A 103 -15.05 -31.29 -5.63
C THR A 103 -14.63 -29.85 -5.93
N ARG A 104 -13.38 -29.46 -5.61
CA ARG A 104 -12.84 -28.09 -5.71
C ARG A 104 -13.65 -27.01 -4.99
N ARG A 105 -14.50 -27.38 -4.02
CA ARG A 105 -15.24 -26.44 -3.17
C ARG A 105 -14.47 -26.21 -1.86
N PRO A 106 -14.60 -25.03 -1.22
CA PRO A 106 -14.01 -24.80 0.10
C PRO A 106 -14.55 -25.81 1.13
N ARG A 107 -13.69 -26.38 2.00
CA ARG A 107 -14.09 -27.32 3.06
C ARG A 107 -13.48 -27.02 4.42
N MET A 108 -14.12 -27.56 5.46
CA MET A 108 -13.62 -27.55 6.85
C MET A 108 -12.20 -28.15 6.91
N MET A 109 -11.35 -27.59 7.78
CA MET A 109 -9.99 -28.08 7.97
C MET A 109 -9.98 -29.60 8.24
N ARG A 110 -9.06 -30.32 7.59
CA ARG A 110 -8.93 -31.80 7.64
C ARG A 110 -8.34 -32.30 8.95
N THR A 111 -8.86 -31.80 10.06
CA THR A 111 -8.47 -32.21 11.39
C THR A 111 -9.62 -31.97 12.36
N ILE A 112 -9.61 -32.69 13.47
CA ILE A 112 -10.62 -32.55 14.53
C ILE A 112 -10.38 -31.25 15.31
N ILE A 113 -10.56 -30.09 14.67
CA ILE A 113 -10.26 -28.78 15.27
C ILE A 113 -10.86 -28.64 16.67
N PRO A 114 -12.15 -28.94 16.94
CA PRO A 114 -12.74 -28.81 18.27
C PRO A 114 -12.16 -29.79 19.30
N ASP A 115 -11.91 -31.04 18.93
CA ASP A 115 -11.36 -32.05 19.85
C ASP A 115 -9.89 -31.75 20.16
N LYS A 116 -9.14 -31.30 19.15
CA LYS A 116 -7.77 -30.80 19.33
C LYS A 116 -7.77 -29.55 20.16
N THR A 117 -8.54 -28.50 19.85
CA THR A 117 -8.56 -27.29 20.70
C THR A 117 -9.05 -27.57 22.10
N THR A 118 -9.96 -28.53 22.31
CA THR A 118 -10.39 -28.96 23.66
C THR A 118 -9.28 -29.69 24.41
N ALA A 119 -8.61 -30.66 23.77
CA ALA A 119 -7.45 -31.35 24.33
C ALA A 119 -6.25 -30.41 24.55
N LEU A 120 -6.04 -29.45 23.65
CA LEU A 120 -5.00 -28.43 23.70
C LEU A 120 -5.29 -27.39 24.78
N THR A 121 -6.53 -26.94 24.96
CA THR A 121 -6.92 -26.04 26.08
C THR A 121 -6.77 -26.76 27.43
N ALA A 122 -7.09 -28.06 27.48
CA ALA A 122 -6.82 -28.90 28.66
C ALA A 122 -5.31 -29.14 28.90
N ALA A 123 -4.47 -29.06 27.86
CA ALA A 123 -3.02 -29.25 27.89
C ALA A 123 -2.20 -27.96 27.72
N GLN A 124 -2.78 -26.77 27.96
CA GLN A 124 -2.14 -25.43 27.85
C GLN A 124 -1.59 -25.01 26.47
N VAL A 125 -2.18 -25.46 25.37
CA VAL A 125 -1.82 -24.99 24.02
C VAL A 125 -2.78 -23.88 23.53
N PRO A 126 -2.26 -22.76 22.98
CA PRO A 126 -3.08 -21.61 22.57
C PRO A 126 -4.15 -21.96 21.51
N ALA A 127 -5.41 -21.60 21.78
CA ALA A 127 -6.54 -21.69 20.85
C ALA A 127 -7.37 -20.39 20.87
N ALA A 128 -8.02 -20.04 19.76
CA ALA A 128 -8.89 -18.86 19.64
C ALA A 128 -10.07 -19.12 18.69
N PRO A 129 -11.24 -18.46 18.91
CA PRO A 129 -12.40 -18.60 18.03
C PRO A 129 -12.19 -17.94 16.66
N VAL A 130 -12.85 -18.46 15.64
CA VAL A 130 -12.93 -17.82 14.32
C VAL A 130 -14.06 -16.80 14.33
N LEU A 131 -13.70 -15.52 14.43
CA LEU A 131 -14.68 -14.42 14.46
C LEU A 131 -15.22 -14.09 13.07
N ARG A 132 -16.51 -13.77 12.99
CA ARG A 132 -17.14 -13.11 11.84
C ARG A 132 -16.68 -11.65 11.77
N ARG A 133 -16.80 -11.04 10.60
CA ARG A 133 -16.35 -9.64 10.38
C ARG A 133 -17.09 -8.65 11.28
N GLU A 134 -18.37 -8.89 11.55
CA GLU A 134 -19.21 -8.03 12.38
C GLU A 134 -18.84 -8.14 13.86
N GLU A 135 -18.51 -9.36 14.31
CA GLU A 135 -18.10 -9.65 15.70
C GLU A 135 -16.76 -8.98 16.04
N LEU A 136 -15.88 -8.83 15.04
CA LEU A 136 -14.62 -8.12 15.18
C LEU A 136 -14.84 -6.68 15.69
N LEU A 137 -15.92 -6.02 15.28
CA LEU A 137 -16.18 -4.60 15.57
C LEU A 137 -16.45 -4.32 17.05
N THR A 138 -16.99 -5.30 17.76
CA THR A 138 -17.43 -5.17 19.16
C THR A 138 -16.70 -6.15 20.08
N HIS A 139 -15.74 -6.94 19.57
CA HIS A 139 -15.01 -7.90 20.36
C HIS A 139 -14.30 -7.21 21.54
N PRO A 140 -14.43 -7.71 22.79
CA PRO A 140 -13.90 -7.02 23.97
C PRO A 140 -12.40 -6.67 23.88
N GLN A 141 -11.59 -7.60 23.36
CA GLN A 141 -10.15 -7.38 23.17
C GLN A 141 -9.83 -6.32 22.10
N ILE A 142 -10.70 -6.14 21.11
CA ILE A 142 -10.51 -5.15 20.03
C ILE A 142 -10.87 -3.77 20.54
N VAL A 143 -11.96 -3.67 21.29
CA VAL A 143 -12.38 -2.43 21.97
C VAL A 143 -11.33 -2.02 23.00
N ALA A 144 -10.91 -2.93 23.88
CA ALA A 144 -9.92 -2.66 24.92
C ALA A 144 -8.55 -2.22 24.35
N ASN A 145 -8.16 -2.76 23.18
CA ASN A 145 -6.92 -2.39 22.50
C ASN A 145 -7.10 -1.29 21.44
N GLU A 146 -8.28 -0.68 21.38
CA GLU A 146 -8.63 0.41 20.46
C GLU A 146 -8.14 0.11 19.03
N LEU A 147 -8.36 -1.13 18.58
CA LEU A 147 -7.75 -1.59 17.32
C LEU A 147 -8.39 -0.95 16.09
N LEU A 148 -9.59 -0.38 16.24
CA LEU A 148 -10.33 0.30 15.19
C LEU A 148 -10.50 1.77 15.55
N GLU A 149 -10.08 2.65 14.66
CA GLU A 149 -10.31 4.09 14.72
C GLU A 149 -11.43 4.46 13.73
N VAL A 150 -12.17 5.51 14.06
CA VAL A 150 -13.19 6.10 13.17
C VAL A 150 -12.77 7.53 12.88
N HIS A 151 -12.60 7.85 11.61
CA HIS A 151 -12.26 9.20 11.17
C HIS A 151 -13.38 9.78 10.31
N ARG A 152 -13.69 11.05 10.52
CA ARG A 152 -14.65 11.78 9.68
C ARG A 152 -13.94 12.22 8.39
N ASP A 153 -14.38 11.70 7.25
CA ASP A 153 -13.99 12.15 5.93
C ASP A 153 -15.14 12.91 5.29
N GLU A 154 -14.91 14.14 4.83
CA GLU A 154 -15.95 14.96 4.20
C GLU A 154 -16.59 14.31 2.96
N ARG A 155 -15.85 13.40 2.30
CA ARG A 155 -16.25 12.75 1.04
C ARG A 155 -16.89 11.39 1.27
N ALA A 156 -16.47 10.69 2.32
CA ALA A 156 -16.84 9.30 2.57
C ALA A 156 -17.65 9.10 3.87
N GLY A 157 -17.88 10.16 4.63
CA GLY A 157 -18.53 10.08 5.94
C GLY A 157 -17.59 9.46 6.98
N ASP A 158 -18.14 8.66 7.88
CA ASP A 158 -17.35 8.00 8.91
C ASP A 158 -16.60 6.80 8.33
N VAL A 159 -15.27 6.88 8.34
CA VAL A 159 -14.39 5.85 7.80
C VAL A 159 -13.77 5.09 8.96
N ARG A 160 -14.17 3.83 9.13
CA ARG A 160 -13.60 2.92 10.12
C ARG A 160 -12.38 2.21 9.57
N GLN A 161 -11.27 2.24 10.31
CA GLN A 161 -9.99 1.67 9.86
C GLN A 161 -9.20 1.08 11.04
N PRO A 162 -8.33 0.08 10.81
CA PRO A 162 -7.44 -0.37 11.86
C PRO A 162 -6.45 0.73 12.24
N ARG A 163 -6.14 0.91 13.53
CA ARG A 163 -5.01 1.75 13.95
C ARG A 163 -3.67 1.15 13.48
N PRO A 164 -2.55 1.90 13.50
CA PRO A 164 -1.22 1.30 13.33
C PRO A 164 -1.03 0.10 14.27
N ALA A 165 -0.53 -1.02 13.75
CA ALA A 165 -0.47 -2.28 14.50
C ALA A 165 0.43 -2.19 15.74
N ALA A 166 1.63 -1.63 15.57
CA ALA A 166 2.58 -1.41 16.66
C ALA A 166 2.21 -0.20 17.51
N ARG A 167 2.42 -0.31 18.82
CA ARG A 167 2.36 0.80 19.78
C ARG A 167 3.76 1.10 20.25
N PHE A 168 4.18 2.36 20.10
CA PHE A 168 5.45 2.85 20.59
C PHE A 168 5.18 3.82 21.73
N GLU A 169 5.87 3.66 22.84
CA GLU A 169 5.71 4.51 24.02
C GLU A 169 6.24 5.93 23.77
N ALA A 170 7.46 6.05 23.24
CA ALA A 170 8.13 7.34 23.03
C ALA A 170 7.68 8.08 21.76
N THR A 171 7.31 7.34 20.70
CA THR A 171 6.91 7.90 19.40
C THR A 171 5.60 7.29 18.90
N PRO A 172 4.46 7.57 19.57
CA PRO A 172 3.18 6.95 19.25
C PRO A 172 2.82 7.09 17.77
N ALA A 173 2.54 5.96 17.12
CA ALA A 173 2.07 5.95 15.75
C ALA A 173 0.63 6.48 15.69
N SER A 174 0.35 7.42 14.78
CA SER A 174 -0.97 8.04 14.64
C SER A 174 -1.35 8.26 13.18
N VAL A 175 -2.65 8.20 12.91
CA VAL A 175 -3.23 8.67 11.64
C VAL A 175 -3.36 10.19 11.73
N ARG A 176 -2.43 10.89 11.06
CA ARG A 176 -2.31 12.35 11.06
C ARG A 176 -3.03 13.00 9.87
N ARG A 177 -3.22 12.24 8.79
CA ARG A 177 -3.88 12.72 7.57
C ARG A 177 -4.67 11.60 6.92
N LEU A 178 -5.85 11.92 6.38
CA LEU A 178 -6.63 10.99 5.56
C LEU A 178 -5.99 10.77 4.19
N ALA A 179 -6.49 9.80 3.42
CA ALA A 179 -5.95 9.56 2.08
C ALA A 179 -6.22 10.78 1.16
N PRO A 180 -5.20 11.27 0.45
CA PRO A 180 -5.34 12.43 -0.43
C PRO A 180 -6.16 12.10 -1.68
N ARG A 181 -6.77 13.11 -2.28
CA ARG A 181 -7.30 13.09 -3.66
C ARG A 181 -6.10 12.94 -4.61
N LEU A 182 -6.39 12.47 -5.81
CA LEU A 182 -5.37 12.41 -6.86
C LEU A 182 -4.90 13.84 -7.21
N GLY A 183 -3.65 14.13 -6.85
CA GLY A 183 -3.01 15.44 -7.04
C GLY A 183 -3.42 16.50 -6.01
N GLU A 184 -3.93 16.10 -4.84
CA GLU A 184 -4.33 17.06 -3.78
C GLU A 184 -3.19 17.97 -3.33
N ASP A 185 -1.96 17.46 -3.38
CA ASP A 185 -0.78 18.10 -2.80
C ASP A 185 0.19 18.61 -3.88
N ASP A 186 -0.22 18.68 -5.14
CA ASP A 186 0.67 19.01 -6.28
C ASP A 186 1.49 20.27 -6.01
N GLU A 187 0.83 21.37 -5.66
CA GLU A 187 1.48 22.68 -5.49
C GLU A 187 2.37 22.72 -4.25
N GLU A 188 1.91 22.16 -3.15
CA GLU A 188 2.68 22.10 -1.89
C GLU A 188 3.97 21.28 -2.09
N VAL A 189 3.88 20.13 -2.78
CA VAL A 189 5.04 19.26 -3.03
C VAL A 189 6.00 19.91 -4.03
N LEU A 190 5.49 20.56 -5.08
CA LEU A 190 6.32 21.24 -6.08
C LEU A 190 7.06 22.44 -5.49
N ALA A 191 6.39 23.23 -4.64
CA ALA A 191 7.01 24.34 -3.93
C ALA A 191 8.15 23.87 -3.01
N GLU A 192 7.94 22.77 -2.28
CA GLU A 192 8.97 22.19 -1.41
C GLU A 192 10.25 21.78 -2.15
N ILE A 193 10.13 21.29 -3.39
CA ILE A 193 11.27 20.93 -4.25
C ILE A 193 11.77 22.10 -5.12
N GLY A 194 11.33 23.32 -4.82
CA GLY A 194 11.90 24.56 -5.35
C GLY A 194 11.32 25.04 -6.68
N TYR A 195 10.12 24.63 -7.06
CA TYR A 195 9.40 25.27 -8.17
C TYR A 195 8.68 26.53 -7.69
N GLY A 196 8.82 27.63 -8.43
CA GLY A 196 8.06 28.86 -8.20
C GLY A 196 6.65 28.81 -8.78
N ASP A 197 5.78 29.71 -8.33
CA ASP A 197 4.36 29.77 -8.75
C ASP A 197 4.19 29.82 -10.28
N SER A 198 5.02 30.61 -10.97
CA SER A 198 4.98 30.73 -12.43
C SER A 198 5.37 29.44 -13.15
N GLU A 199 6.32 28.69 -12.61
CA GLU A 199 6.73 27.39 -13.15
C GLU A 199 5.64 26.34 -12.92
N ILE A 200 5.00 26.34 -11.74
CA ILE A 200 3.88 25.44 -11.44
C ILE A 200 2.71 25.71 -12.40
N VAL A 201 2.38 26.97 -12.66
CA VAL A 201 1.36 27.35 -13.65
C VAL A 201 1.75 26.86 -15.05
N ALA A 202 3.02 26.99 -15.44
CA ALA A 202 3.51 26.49 -16.73
C ALA A 202 3.44 24.97 -16.84
N LEU A 203 3.82 24.22 -15.79
CA LEU A 203 3.71 22.76 -15.74
C LEU A 203 2.26 22.30 -15.90
N ARG A 204 1.32 23.02 -15.28
CA ARG A 204 -0.11 22.74 -15.39
C ARG A 204 -0.62 23.01 -16.81
N ALA A 205 -0.32 24.18 -17.36
CA ALA A 205 -0.71 24.54 -18.73
C ALA A 205 -0.12 23.59 -19.78
N ALA A 206 1.08 23.07 -19.55
CA ALA A 206 1.72 22.06 -20.39
C ALA A 206 1.14 20.65 -20.17
N GLY A 207 0.21 20.46 -19.22
CA GLY A 207 -0.37 19.17 -18.84
C GLY A 207 0.64 18.19 -18.24
N VAL A 208 1.72 18.70 -17.63
CA VAL A 208 2.72 17.89 -16.91
C VAL A 208 2.17 17.48 -15.55
N ILE A 209 1.40 18.37 -14.92
CA ILE A 209 0.62 18.09 -13.72
C ILE A 209 -0.86 18.20 -14.03
N ARG A 210 -1.69 17.51 -13.23
CA ARG A 210 -3.13 17.40 -13.49
C ARG A 210 -3.80 18.77 -13.39
N ASP A 211 -4.78 19.09 -14.22
CA ASP A 211 -5.65 20.24 -13.98
C ASP A 211 -6.51 20.06 -12.72
N ARG A 212 -6.82 21.17 -12.04
CA ARG A 212 -7.77 21.21 -10.92
C ARG A 212 -9.20 20.98 -11.43
N GLY A 213 -9.48 19.79 -11.97
CA GLY A 213 -10.81 19.38 -12.36
C GLY A 213 -11.69 19.10 -11.14
N PRO A 214 -13.02 19.23 -11.24
CA PRO A 214 -13.91 18.80 -10.18
C PRO A 214 -13.77 17.28 -9.99
N ASN A 215 -13.77 16.85 -8.73
CA ASN A 215 -13.76 15.43 -8.35
C ASN A 215 -15.07 14.72 -8.68
#